data_AF-A0AAV2IHR8-F1
#
_entry.id   AF-A0AAV2IHR8-F1
#
_cell.length_a   1.000
_cell.length_b   1.000
_cell.length_c   1.000
_cell.angle_alpha   90.00
_cell.angle_beta   90.00
_cell.angle_gamma   90.00
#
_symmetry.space_group_name_H-M   'P 1'
#
loop_
_entity.id
_entity.type
_entity.pdbx_description
1 polymer ?
#
loop_
_entity_poly.entity_id
_entity_poly.type
_entity_poly.pdbx_seq_one_letter_code
_entity_poly.pdbx_strand_id
1 'polypeptide(L)'
;MNQLSVLPEADLGKREPRSGNVQSKPSNKWENYSLTLLDNGMVSSFGIYSKEKCKEWTATPNFHVKPDEIRAIISGFEDDVTLRLHGISLQETMYTLTRMSWNHVMMVGRCSTAGNGCVIYLCRSCLLVATHLEGAQTSLCHSAVESLGDFLVQQGF
;
A
#
# COMPACT_ATOMS: atom_id res chain seq x y z
N MET A 1 29.23 -43.95 -49.99
CA MET A 1 29.83 -43.08 -51.03
C MET A 1 29.00 -41.81 -51.13
N ASN A 2 29.64 -40.66 -50.85
CA ASN A 2 29.41 -39.28 -51.34
C ASN A 2 27.98 -38.69 -51.41
N GLN A 3 27.71 -37.42 -51.13
CA GLN A 3 28.57 -36.24 -51.03
C GLN A 3 27.81 -35.09 -50.34
N LEU A 4 28.59 -34.19 -49.73
CA LEU A 4 28.19 -32.90 -49.16
C LEU A 4 27.51 -31.99 -50.20
N SER A 5 26.62 -31.13 -49.71
CA SER A 5 26.50 -29.74 -50.21
C SER A 5 26.26 -28.80 -49.03
N VAL A 6 26.99 -27.70 -49.05
CA VAL A 6 27.21 -26.73 -47.96
C VAL A 6 26.67 -25.37 -48.42
N LEU A 7 26.27 -24.53 -47.45
CA LEU A 7 26.12 -23.05 -47.43
C LEU A 7 24.70 -22.48 -47.56
N PRO A 8 24.40 -21.28 -46.99
CA PRO A 8 25.29 -20.34 -46.28
C PRO A 8 24.86 -19.95 -44.85
N GLU A 9 25.84 -19.46 -44.08
CA GLU A 9 25.66 -18.75 -42.82
C GLU A 9 24.91 -17.42 -43.02
N ALA A 10 23.92 -17.17 -42.17
CA ALA A 10 23.32 -15.86 -41.97
C ALA A 10 23.62 -15.40 -40.54
N ASP A 11 24.71 -14.65 -40.40
CA ASP A 11 24.96 -13.74 -39.28
C ASP A 11 24.10 -12.49 -39.49
N LEU A 12 23.17 -12.21 -38.57
CA LEU A 12 22.70 -10.85 -38.24
C LEU A 12 21.63 -10.93 -37.14
N GLY A 13 22.04 -10.61 -35.91
CA GLY A 13 21.09 -10.31 -34.85
C GLY A 13 21.64 -10.50 -33.45
N LYS A 14 22.74 -9.84 -33.11
CA LYS A 14 23.11 -9.61 -31.71
C LYS A 14 21.95 -8.90 -31.02
N ARG A 15 21.09 -9.65 -30.31
CA ARG A 15 20.13 -9.07 -29.38
C ARG A 15 20.94 -8.48 -28.24
N GLU A 16 21.05 -7.16 -28.25
CA GLU A 16 21.54 -6.38 -27.13
C GLU A 16 20.85 -6.86 -25.84
N PRO A 17 21.59 -7.14 -24.76
CA PRO A 17 20.95 -7.25 -23.47
C PRO A 17 20.36 -5.87 -23.17
N ARG A 18 19.02 -5.75 -23.16
CA ARG A 18 18.34 -4.63 -22.52
C ARG A 18 18.74 -4.70 -21.04
N SER A 19 19.83 -4.04 -20.69
CA SER A 19 20.09 -3.54 -19.34
C SER A 19 18.98 -2.51 -19.06
N GLY A 20 17.80 -3.03 -18.73
CA GLY A 20 16.83 -2.32 -17.93
C GLY A 20 17.55 -2.03 -16.63
N ASN A 21 18.02 -0.80 -16.49
CA ASN A 21 18.56 -0.27 -15.27
C ASN A 21 17.41 -0.30 -14.25
N VAL A 22 17.21 -1.44 -13.59
CA VAL A 22 16.41 -1.53 -12.38
C VAL A 22 17.24 -0.73 -11.38
N GLN A 23 16.97 0.58 -11.31
CA GLN A 23 17.43 1.39 -10.21
C GLN A 23 16.96 0.67 -8.96
N SER A 24 17.87 -0.02 -8.28
CA SER A 24 17.61 -0.61 -6.99
C SER A 24 17.40 0.55 -6.04
N LYS A 25 16.13 0.96 -5.93
CA LYS A 25 15.67 1.85 -4.87
C LYS A 25 16.22 1.28 -3.56
N PRO A 26 16.88 2.08 -2.71
CA PRO A 26 17.39 1.56 -1.46
C PRO A 26 16.20 0.97 -0.70
N SER A 27 16.19 -0.36 -0.55
CA SER A 27 15.19 -1.12 0.19
C SER A 27 15.16 -0.55 1.58
N ASN A 28 14.21 0.37 1.81
CA ASN A 28 13.97 0.83 3.15
C ASN A 28 13.32 -0.35 3.88
N LYS A 29 13.62 -0.53 5.17
CA LYS A 29 13.08 -1.64 5.97
C LYS A 29 11.54 -1.74 5.87
N TRP A 30 10.88 -0.62 5.57
CA TRP A 30 9.43 -0.47 5.45
C TRP A 30 8.85 -1.03 4.13
N GLU A 31 9.61 -0.98 3.05
CA GLU A 31 9.24 -1.45 1.72
C GLU A 31 9.03 -2.96 1.74
N ASN A 32 9.85 -3.70 2.49
CA ASN A 32 9.67 -5.14 2.65
C ASN A 32 8.33 -5.50 3.32
N TYR A 33 7.87 -4.74 4.32
CA TYR A 33 6.53 -4.95 4.90
C TYR A 33 5.44 -4.70 3.86
N SER A 34 5.56 -3.59 3.12
CA SER A 34 4.58 -3.20 2.10
C SER A 34 4.46 -4.26 0.99
N LEU A 35 5.59 -4.75 0.49
CA LEU A 35 5.65 -5.79 -0.54
C LEU A 35 5.15 -7.14 -0.01
N THR A 36 5.53 -7.55 1.21
CA THR A 36 5.06 -8.81 1.80
C THR A 36 3.54 -8.85 1.95
N LEU A 37 2.92 -7.74 2.37
CA LEU A 37 1.47 -7.65 2.50
C LEU A 37 0.77 -7.73 1.13
N LEU A 38 1.34 -7.06 0.13
CA LEU A 38 0.83 -7.05 -1.24
C LEU A 38 0.96 -8.44 -1.90
N ASP A 39 2.14 -9.06 -1.82
CA ASP A 39 2.46 -10.35 -2.45
C ASP A 39 1.63 -11.50 -1.87
N ASN A 40 1.31 -11.43 -0.58
CA ASN A 40 0.44 -12.40 0.09
C ASN A 40 -1.06 -12.16 -0.20
N GLY A 41 -1.41 -11.15 -1.01
CA GLY A 41 -2.79 -10.82 -1.34
C GLY A 41 -3.61 -10.37 -0.13
N MET A 42 -2.98 -9.92 0.94
CA MET A 42 -3.66 -9.42 2.14
C MET A 42 -4.21 -8.02 1.92
N VAL A 43 -3.57 -7.24 1.05
CA VAL A 43 -3.93 -5.86 0.70
C VAL A 43 -3.86 -5.67 -0.81
N SER A 44 -4.63 -4.74 -1.34
CA SER A 44 -4.53 -4.29 -2.75
C SER A 44 -3.56 -3.14 -2.90
N SER A 45 -3.47 -2.28 -1.89
CA SER A 45 -2.49 -1.20 -1.81
C SER A 45 -2.18 -0.90 -0.35
N PHE A 46 -0.97 -0.43 -0.08
CA PHE A 46 -0.51 -0.16 1.28
C PHE A 46 0.53 0.96 1.29
N GLY A 47 0.51 1.78 2.33
CA GLY A 47 1.51 2.81 2.57
C GLY A 47 1.68 3.14 4.04
N ILE A 48 2.88 3.63 4.37
CA ILE A 48 3.23 4.15 5.69
C ILE A 48 3.58 5.62 5.54
N TYR A 49 2.96 6.46 6.36
CA TYR A 49 3.12 7.91 6.34
C TYR A 49 3.57 8.41 7.70
N SER A 50 4.40 9.45 7.74
CA SER A 50 4.76 10.14 8.97
C SER A 50 3.55 10.88 9.54
N LYS A 51 3.29 10.73 10.84
CA LYS A 51 2.24 11.47 11.55
C LYS A 51 2.53 12.97 11.56
N GLU A 52 3.75 13.36 11.91
CA GLU A 52 4.13 14.77 12.05
C GLU A 52 4.21 15.50 10.70
N LYS A 53 4.88 14.87 9.71
CA LYS A 53 5.18 15.51 8.43
C LYS A 53 4.17 15.21 7.33
N CYS A 54 3.22 14.30 7.56
CA CYS A 54 2.28 13.80 6.55
C CYS A 54 3.00 13.32 5.27
N LYS A 55 4.23 12.82 5.42
CA LYS A 55 5.11 12.42 4.30
C LYS A 55 5.18 10.91 4.20
N GLU A 56 5.12 10.38 2.98
CA GLU A 56 5.31 8.96 2.68
C GLU A 56 6.70 8.49 3.17
N TRP A 57 6.71 7.43 3.97
CA TRP A 57 7.90 6.63 4.27
C TRP A 57 8.08 5.53 3.25
N THR A 58 6.98 4.85 2.91
CA THR A 58 6.92 3.83 1.88
C THR A 58 5.49 3.67 1.38
N ALA A 59 5.32 3.19 0.16
CA ALA A 59 4.05 2.77 -0.37
C ALA A 59 4.23 1.73 -1.47
N THR A 60 3.23 0.89 -1.68
CA THR A 60 3.14 -0.03 -2.82
C THR A 60 3.08 0.75 -4.13
N PRO A 61 3.50 0.17 -5.27
CA PRO A 61 3.44 0.84 -6.57
C PRO A 61 2.05 1.42 -6.85
N ASN A 62 2.01 2.65 -7.38
CA ASN A 62 0.80 3.40 -7.72
C ASN A 62 -0.10 3.81 -6.53
N PHE A 63 0.36 3.63 -5.28
CA PHE A 63 -0.37 4.06 -4.10
C PHE A 63 0.25 5.34 -3.52
N HIS A 64 -0.36 6.49 -3.82
CA HIS A 64 0.13 7.79 -3.37
C HIS A 64 -1.01 8.64 -2.82
N VAL A 65 -1.11 8.69 -1.49
CA VAL A 65 -2.07 9.51 -0.76
C VAL A 65 -1.49 10.91 -0.56
N LYS A 66 -2.29 11.95 -0.83
CA LYS A 66 -1.82 13.34 -0.72
C LYS A 66 -1.60 13.72 0.75
N PRO A 67 -0.63 14.60 1.07
CA PRO A 67 -0.39 15.04 2.44
C PRO A 67 -1.62 15.64 3.14
N ASP A 68 -2.51 16.30 2.40
CA ASP A 68 -3.75 16.87 2.96
C ASP A 68 -4.78 15.80 3.33
N GLU A 69 -4.85 14.71 2.54
CA GLU A 69 -5.67 13.54 2.87
C GLU A 69 -5.14 12.86 4.15
N ILE A 70 -3.81 12.68 4.25
CA ILE A 70 -3.16 12.13 5.45
C ILE A 70 -3.44 13.02 6.68
N ARG A 71 -3.35 14.33 6.53
CA ARG A 71 -3.64 15.27 7.64
C ARG A 71 -5.09 15.16 8.08
N ALA A 72 -6.04 15.12 7.15
CA ALA A 72 -7.45 14.96 7.47
C ALA A 72 -7.73 13.64 8.21
N ILE A 73 -7.07 12.55 7.81
CA ILE A 73 -7.17 11.25 8.49
C ILE A 73 -6.61 11.34 9.92
N ILE A 74 -5.43 11.92 10.10
CA ILE A 74 -4.80 12.06 11.43
C ILE A 74 -5.68 12.88 12.37
N SER A 75 -6.20 14.02 11.92
CA SER A 75 -7.15 14.82 12.70
C SER A 75 -8.44 14.07 13.00
N GLY A 76 -8.87 13.20 12.08
CA GLY A 76 -10.04 12.35 12.26
C GLY A 76 -9.92 11.34 13.39
N PHE A 77 -8.70 10.97 13.82
CA PHE A 77 -8.51 10.11 14.98
C PHE A 77 -8.78 10.84 16.30
N GLU A 78 -8.63 12.16 16.30
CA GLU A 78 -8.95 13.04 17.44
C GLU A 78 -10.43 13.44 17.45
N ASP A 79 -10.98 13.80 16.28
CA ASP A 79 -12.41 14.11 16.08
C ASP A 79 -12.92 13.52 14.76
N ASP A 80 -13.72 12.46 14.87
CA ASP A 80 -14.19 11.69 13.72
C ASP A 80 -15.45 12.27 13.07
N VAL A 81 -16.05 13.36 13.60
CA VAL A 81 -17.29 13.96 13.07
C VAL A 81 -17.14 14.30 11.59
N THR A 82 -16.02 14.91 11.22
CA THR A 82 -15.75 15.30 9.82
C THR A 82 -15.64 14.09 8.91
N LEU A 83 -14.96 13.02 9.36
CA LEU A 83 -14.82 11.78 8.58
C LEU A 83 -16.12 10.98 8.49
N ARG A 84 -16.99 11.05 9.49
CA ARG A 84 -18.32 10.43 9.44
C ARG A 84 -19.25 11.13 8.45
N LEU A 85 -19.15 12.46 8.36
CA LEU A 85 -19.98 13.27 7.45
C LEU A 85 -19.50 13.22 6.00
N HIS A 86 -18.19 13.38 5.79
CA HIS A 86 -17.63 13.51 4.44
C HIS A 86 -17.01 12.22 3.93
N GLY A 87 -16.56 11.33 4.83
CA GLY A 87 -15.78 10.14 4.48
C GLY A 87 -14.27 10.34 4.60
N ILE A 88 -13.55 9.23 4.45
CA ILE A 88 -12.10 9.16 4.34
C ILE A 88 -11.73 9.26 2.85
N SER A 89 -10.92 10.24 2.48
CA SER A 89 -10.38 10.37 1.11
C SER A 89 -9.03 9.66 0.99
N LEU A 90 -8.88 8.77 0.03
CA LEU A 90 -7.61 8.14 -0.36
C LEU A 90 -7.48 8.15 -1.88
N GLN A 91 -6.47 8.84 -2.42
CA GLN A 91 -6.27 8.97 -3.88
C GLN A 91 -7.52 9.46 -4.60
N GLU A 92 -8.19 10.47 -4.03
CA GLU A 92 -9.46 11.03 -4.57
C GLU A 92 -10.64 10.05 -4.55
N THR A 93 -10.48 8.86 -3.96
CA THR A 93 -11.56 7.90 -3.71
C THR A 93 -12.11 8.09 -2.31
N MET A 94 -13.42 8.23 -2.20
CA MET A 94 -14.12 8.45 -0.93
C MET A 94 -14.60 7.13 -0.33
N TYR A 95 -14.24 6.90 0.93
CA TYR A 95 -14.64 5.75 1.74
C TYR A 95 -15.51 6.24 2.89
N THR A 96 -16.69 5.65 3.07
CA THR A 96 -17.51 5.91 4.25
C THR A 96 -16.86 5.29 5.48
N LEU A 97 -16.63 6.06 6.55
CA LEU A 97 -16.13 5.54 7.82
C LEU A 97 -17.18 4.62 8.43
N THR A 98 -16.89 3.31 8.48
CA THR A 98 -17.82 2.29 8.99
C THR A 98 -17.53 1.88 10.42
N ARG A 99 -16.25 1.90 10.82
CA ARG A 99 -15.82 1.54 12.17
C ARG A 99 -14.63 2.38 12.61
N MET A 100 -14.63 2.68 13.90
CA MET A 100 -13.52 3.26 14.65
C MET A 100 -13.29 2.38 15.87
N SER A 101 -12.04 2.01 16.15
CA SER A 101 -11.72 1.20 17.32
C SER A 101 -11.93 1.98 18.61
N TRP A 102 -12.22 1.28 19.71
CA TRP A 102 -12.51 1.89 21.02
C TRP A 102 -11.35 2.75 21.56
N ASN A 103 -10.12 2.42 21.19
CA ASN A 103 -8.90 3.13 21.57
C ASN A 103 -8.47 4.19 20.53
N HIS A 104 -9.28 4.43 19.49
CA HIS A 104 -9.01 5.45 18.46
C HIS A 104 -7.64 5.26 17.78
N VAL A 105 -7.25 4.02 17.52
CA VAL A 105 -6.02 3.72 16.77
C VAL A 105 -6.31 3.08 15.43
N MET A 106 -7.53 2.63 15.17
CA MET A 106 -7.86 1.94 13.93
C MET A 106 -9.20 2.40 13.35
N MET A 107 -9.22 2.67 12.05
CA MET A 107 -10.41 3.01 11.28
C MET A 107 -10.61 2.03 10.14
N VAL A 108 -11.87 1.75 9.84
CA VAL A 108 -12.27 0.95 8.67
C VAL A 108 -13.24 1.75 7.82
N GLY A 109 -12.88 1.94 6.56
CA GLY A 109 -13.71 2.60 5.56
C GLY A 109 -14.22 1.62 4.50
N ARG A 110 -15.37 1.92 3.92
CA ARG A 110 -15.92 1.18 2.77
C ARG A 110 -16.30 2.14 1.66
N CYS A 111 -15.87 1.83 0.45
CA CYS A 111 -16.30 2.53 -0.75
C CYS A 111 -17.63 1.93 -1.22
N SER A 112 -18.67 2.76 -1.31
CA SER A 112 -20.01 2.31 -1.70
C SER A 112 -20.13 1.99 -3.19
N THR A 113 -19.27 2.57 -4.03
CA THR A 113 -19.37 2.43 -5.49
C THR A 113 -18.65 1.19 -6.03
N ALA A 114 -17.47 0.87 -5.48
CA ALA A 114 -16.63 -0.22 -5.97
C ALA A 114 -16.58 -1.44 -5.03
N GLY A 115 -17.22 -1.37 -3.86
CA GLY A 115 -17.24 -2.46 -2.87
C GLY A 115 -15.91 -2.69 -2.13
N ASN A 116 -14.83 -2.05 -2.56
CA ASN A 116 -13.53 -2.06 -1.90
C ASN A 116 -13.56 -1.32 -0.55
N GLY A 117 -12.58 -1.60 0.29
CA GLY A 117 -12.47 -0.99 1.61
C GLY A 117 -11.07 -0.47 1.90
N CYS A 118 -10.96 0.25 3.00
CA CYS A 118 -9.69 0.71 3.54
C CYS A 118 -9.60 0.42 5.03
N VAL A 119 -8.38 0.15 5.49
CA VAL A 119 -8.04 -0.06 6.88
C VAL A 119 -6.87 0.86 7.21
N ILE A 120 -7.03 1.65 8.25
CA ILE A 120 -6.05 2.66 8.65
C ILE A 120 -5.70 2.43 10.11
N TYR A 121 -4.42 2.45 10.44
CA TYR A 121 -3.93 2.29 11.80
C TYR A 121 -2.97 3.43 12.18
N LEU A 122 -3.24 4.08 13.31
CA LEU A 122 -2.45 5.18 13.86
C LEU A 122 -1.44 4.66 14.88
N CYS A 123 -0.16 4.78 14.56
CA CYS A 123 0.95 4.54 15.48
C CYS A 123 1.37 5.85 16.19
N ARG A 124 2.44 5.81 17.00
CA ARG A 124 2.87 7.00 17.77
C ARG A 124 3.42 8.11 16.86
N SER A 125 4.13 7.74 15.80
CA SER A 125 4.91 8.58 14.89
C SER A 125 4.58 8.34 13.41
N CYS A 126 3.84 7.28 13.09
CA CYS A 126 3.41 6.96 11.73
C CYS A 126 1.93 6.56 11.63
N LEU A 127 1.46 6.48 10.39
CA LEU A 127 0.13 6.09 10.00
C LEU A 127 0.25 5.00 8.93
N LEU A 128 -0.38 3.86 9.18
CA LEU A 128 -0.55 2.79 8.20
C LEU A 128 -1.85 3.02 7.44
N VAL A 129 -1.80 2.96 6.12
CA VAL A 129 -2.98 3.07 5.26
C VAL A 129 -2.96 1.89 4.30
N ALA A 130 -4.02 1.08 4.34
CA ALA A 130 -4.21 -0.04 3.45
C ALA A 130 -5.56 0.03 2.74
N THR A 131 -5.63 -0.47 1.52
CA THR A 131 -6.86 -0.74 0.80
C THR A 131 -6.96 -2.21 0.44
N HIS A 132 -8.17 -2.72 0.30
CA HIS A 132 -8.44 -4.11 -0.06
C HIS A 132 -9.65 -4.20 -1.00
N LEU A 133 -9.71 -5.25 -1.82
CA LEU A 133 -10.92 -5.57 -2.59
C LEU A 133 -11.99 -6.19 -1.69
N GLU A 134 -13.21 -6.32 -2.20
CA GLU A 134 -14.32 -6.96 -1.49
C GLU A 134 -14.05 -8.45 -1.22
N GLY A 135 -14.74 -9.01 -0.22
CA GLY A 135 -14.69 -10.44 0.10
C GLY A 135 -13.58 -10.78 1.09
N ALA A 136 -12.88 -11.90 0.85
CA ALA A 136 -11.94 -12.50 1.81
C ALA A 136 -10.81 -11.55 2.23
N GLN A 137 -10.37 -10.67 1.33
CA GLN A 137 -9.33 -9.68 1.61
C GLN A 137 -9.69 -8.69 2.72
N THR A 138 -10.99 -8.45 2.98
CA THR A 138 -11.43 -7.52 4.04
C THR A 138 -10.91 -7.96 5.42
N SER A 139 -11.11 -9.23 5.74
CA SER A 139 -10.68 -9.79 7.04
C SER A 139 -9.16 -9.92 7.14
N LEU A 140 -8.50 -10.32 6.05
CA LEU A 140 -7.05 -10.46 5.99
C LEU A 140 -6.34 -9.11 6.11
N CYS A 141 -6.86 -8.09 5.42
CA CYS A 141 -6.35 -6.73 5.48
C CYS A 141 -6.44 -6.17 6.90
N HIS A 142 -7.59 -6.34 7.57
CA HIS A 142 -7.76 -5.91 8.95
C HIS A 142 -6.72 -6.53 9.87
N SER A 143 -6.63 -7.86 9.91
CA SER A 143 -5.70 -8.57 10.81
C SER A 143 -4.24 -8.26 10.50
N ALA A 144 -3.89 -8.09 9.22
CA ALA A 144 -2.53 -7.79 8.81
C ALA A 144 -2.10 -6.37 9.21
N VAL A 145 -2.97 -5.37 9.00
CA VAL A 145 -2.70 -3.98 9.41
C VAL A 145 -2.67 -3.84 10.92
N GLU A 146 -3.59 -4.49 11.64
CA GLU A 146 -3.61 -4.50 13.11
C GLU A 146 -2.32 -5.12 13.68
N SER A 147 -1.94 -6.31 13.21
CA SER A 147 -0.72 -6.98 13.66
C SER A 147 0.54 -6.17 13.37
N LEU A 148 0.62 -5.51 12.20
CA LEU A 148 1.76 -4.66 11.86
C LEU A 148 1.76 -3.37 12.69
N GLY A 149 0.61 -2.74 12.90
CA GLY A 149 0.44 -1.56 13.73
C GLY A 149 0.89 -1.79 15.16
N ASP A 150 0.41 -2.87 15.78
CA ASP A 150 0.80 -3.26 17.13
C ASP A 150 2.31 -3.51 17.23
N PHE A 151 2.90 -4.18 16.24
CA PHE A 151 4.35 -4.37 16.19
C PHE A 151 5.10 -3.05 16.11
N LEU A 152 4.68 -2.11 15.26
CA LEU A 152 5.32 -0.80 15.13
C LEU A 152 5.24 0.02 16.42
N VAL A 153 4.07 0.03 17.06
CA VAL A 153 3.89 0.71 18.36
C VAL A 153 4.79 0.11 19.43
N GLN A 154 4.96 -1.22 19.47
CA GLN A 154 5.89 -1.90 20.38
C GLN A 154 7.35 -1.54 20.10
N GLN A 155 7.71 -1.35 18.82
CA GLN A 155 9.05 -0.87 18.42
C GLN A 155 9.26 0.63 18.67
N GLY A 156 8.24 1.35 19.17
CA GLY A 156 8.31 2.77 19.50
C GLY A 156 7.94 3.72 18.36
N PHE A 157 7.37 3.20 17.27
CA PHE A 157 6.89 3.98 16.13
C PHE A 157 5.44 4.41 16.26
#